data_AF-A0AAN9JTB4-F1
#
_entry.id   AF-A0AAN9JTB4-F1
#
_cell.length_a   1.000
_cell.length_b   1.000
_cell.length_c   1.000
_cell.angle_alpha   90.00
_cell.angle_beta   90.00
_cell.angle_gamma   90.00
#
_symmetry.space_group_name_H-M   'P 1'
#
loop_
_entity.id
_entity.type
_entity.pdbx_description
1 polymer ?
#
loop_
_entity_poly.entity_id
_entity_poly.type
_entity_poly.pdbx_seq_one_letter_code
_entity_poly.pdbx_strand_id
1 'polypeptide(L)'
;MKIHVNYKCLNSRFVHLQEHLLDILDKVAIDDILVVLSVANACGKMCDGLAAKCTEMIVKSDADIITLEKALPQPVVKRIVDKRRQLGLNMPENFNFLDKHVNRIHRALDSDDVELVRLLLKEGHTTLDDAYALHYAVAYCDVKTTTELLDLGLAV
;
A
#
# COMPACT_ATOMS: atom_id res chain seq x y z
N MET A 1 -0.76 25.60 -37.70
CA MET A 1 -0.26 24.20 -37.84
C MET A 1 -0.99 23.33 -36.81
N LYS A 2 -2.05 22.62 -37.21
CA LYS A 2 -2.76 21.69 -36.31
C LYS A 2 -2.07 20.34 -36.40
N ILE A 3 -1.44 19.89 -35.32
CA ILE A 3 -0.88 18.54 -35.23
C ILE A 3 -2.06 17.57 -35.30
N HIS A 4 -2.21 16.88 -36.42
CA HIS A 4 -3.21 15.82 -36.58
C HIS A 4 -2.66 14.58 -35.87
N VAL A 5 -3.00 14.43 -34.59
CA VAL A 5 -2.67 13.20 -33.86
C VAL A 5 -3.47 12.07 -34.49
N ASN A 6 -2.79 11.11 -35.12
CA ASN A 6 -3.42 9.93 -35.68
C ASN A 6 -3.78 8.96 -34.56
N TYR A 7 -5.00 9.07 -34.04
CA TYR A 7 -5.52 8.27 -32.94
C TYR A 7 -5.42 6.74 -33.15
N LYS A 8 -5.38 6.25 -34.40
CA LYS A 8 -5.19 4.82 -34.68
C LYS A 8 -3.76 4.34 -34.41
N CYS A 9 -2.75 5.14 -34.79
CA CYS A 9 -1.35 4.83 -34.52
C CYS A 9 -1.04 4.90 -33.01
N LEU A 10 -1.64 5.90 -32.33
CA LEU A 10 -1.52 6.05 -30.88
C LEU A 10 -2.09 4.83 -30.13
N ASN A 11 -3.29 4.37 -30.51
CA ASN A 11 -3.92 3.19 -29.91
C ASN A 11 -3.12 1.90 -30.16
N SER A 12 -2.56 1.73 -31.37
CA SER A 12 -1.74 0.53 -31.68
C SER A 12 -0.47 0.45 -30.83
N ARG A 13 0.22 1.57 -30.61
CA ARG A 13 1.39 1.61 -29.72
C ARG A 13 1.02 1.35 -28.26
N PHE A 14 -0.14 1.85 -27.84
CA PHE A 14 -0.64 1.67 -26.48
C PHE A 14 -0.98 0.20 -26.18
N VAL A 15 -1.62 -0.51 -27.12
CA VAL A 15 -1.91 -1.95 -26.97
C VAL A 15 -0.63 -2.79 -26.87
N HIS A 16 0.36 -2.54 -27.73
CA HIS A 16 1.64 -3.25 -27.64
C HIS A 16 2.36 -3.02 -26.31
N LEU A 17 2.30 -1.80 -25.77
CA LEU A 17 2.89 -1.51 -24.46
C LEU A 17 2.19 -2.31 -23.36
N GLN A 18 0.86 -2.44 -23.40
CA GLN A 18 0.12 -3.25 -22.42
C GLN A 18 0.46 -4.73 -22.50
N GLU A 19 0.52 -5.29 -23.71
CA GLU A 19 0.92 -6.70 -23.91
C GLU A 19 2.33 -6.95 -23.38
N HIS A 20 3.25 -6.01 -23.62
CA HIS A 20 4.61 -6.11 -23.09
C HIS A 20 4.64 -6.01 -21.55
N LEU A 21 3.88 -5.08 -20.96
CA LEU A 21 3.75 -4.98 -19.51
C LEU A 21 3.21 -6.28 -18.91
N LEU A 22 2.19 -6.89 -19.53
CA LEU A 22 1.62 -8.16 -19.07
C LEU A 22 2.63 -9.31 -19.03
N ASP A 23 3.60 -9.37 -19.96
CA ASP A 23 4.66 -10.40 -20.01
C ASP A 23 5.75 -10.21 -18.95
N ILE A 24 6.00 -8.97 -18.53
CA ILE A 24 7.00 -8.67 -17.51
C ILE A 24 6.43 -8.67 -16.09
N LEU A 25 5.10 -8.58 -15.92
CA LEU A 25 4.47 -8.53 -14.60
C LEU A 25 4.89 -9.68 -13.68
N ASP A 26 5.04 -10.88 -14.22
CA ASP A 26 5.40 -12.08 -13.44
C ASP A 26 6.88 -12.09 -12.99
N LYS A 27 7.67 -11.09 -13.41
CA LYS A 27 9.11 -10.97 -13.15
C LYS A 27 9.48 -9.75 -12.30
N VAL A 28 8.51 -8.90 -11.95
CA VAL A 28 8.73 -7.66 -11.19
C VAL A 28 8.27 -7.80 -9.75
N ALA A 29 8.81 -6.94 -8.87
CA ALA A 29 8.44 -6.92 -7.46
C ALA A 29 7.01 -6.42 -7.27
N ILE A 30 6.36 -6.80 -6.15
CA ILE A 30 4.99 -6.37 -5.85
C ILE A 30 4.87 -4.85 -5.78
N ASP A 31 5.89 -4.16 -5.26
CA ASP A 31 5.93 -2.69 -5.21
C ASP A 31 5.80 -2.06 -6.60
N ASP A 32 6.48 -2.62 -7.60
CA ASP A 32 6.37 -2.16 -9.00
C ASP A 32 4.97 -2.46 -9.57
N ILE A 33 4.38 -3.61 -9.21
CA ILE A 33 3.01 -3.97 -9.64
C ILE A 33 1.97 -3.01 -9.05
N LEU A 34 2.18 -2.53 -7.82
CA LEU A 34 1.32 -1.51 -7.20
C LEU A 34 1.35 -0.20 -7.98
N VAL A 35 2.53 0.25 -8.41
CA VAL A 35 2.67 1.43 -9.26
C VAL A 35 1.98 1.23 -10.60
N VAL A 36 2.17 0.08 -11.25
CA VAL A 36 1.51 -0.26 -12.52
C VAL A 36 0.00 -0.28 -12.36
N LEU A 37 -0.52 -0.87 -11.28
CA LEU A 37 -1.96 -0.89 -10.99
C LEU A 37 -2.50 0.52 -10.78
N SER A 38 -1.79 1.38 -10.05
CA SER A 38 -2.18 2.78 -9.81
C SER A 38 -2.38 3.53 -11.12
N VAL A 39 -1.40 3.43 -12.03
CA VAL A 39 -1.45 4.06 -13.36
C VAL A 39 -2.54 3.42 -14.24
N ALA A 40 -2.63 2.08 -14.28
CA ALA A 40 -3.64 1.38 -15.05
C ALA A 40 -5.06 1.80 -14.64
N ASN A 41 -5.28 2.00 -13.34
CA ASN A 41 -6.56 2.42 -12.80
C ASN A 41 -6.87 3.90 -13.12
N ALA A 42 -5.85 4.75 -13.28
CA ALA A 42 -6.01 6.13 -13.78
C ALA A 42 -6.32 6.18 -15.30
N CYS A 43 -5.84 5.21 -16.08
CA CYS A 43 -6.13 5.09 -17.52
C CYS A 43 -7.52 4.53 -17.84
N GLY A 44 -8.27 4.06 -16.83
CA GLY A 44 -9.63 3.55 -16.98
C GLY A 44 -9.73 2.35 -17.93
N LYS A 45 -10.83 2.28 -18.70
CA LYS A 45 -11.20 1.11 -19.51
C LYS A 45 -10.14 0.63 -20.50
N MET A 46 -9.25 1.52 -20.92
CA MET A 46 -8.20 1.14 -21.86
C MET A 46 -7.23 0.13 -21.24
N CYS A 47 -7.07 0.11 -19.91
CA CYS A 47 -6.13 -0.75 -19.18
C CYS A 47 -6.81 -1.86 -18.36
N ASP A 48 -8.08 -2.19 -18.62
CA ASP A 48 -8.83 -3.13 -17.78
C ASP A 48 -8.15 -4.51 -17.66
N GLY A 49 -7.59 -5.04 -18.75
CA GLY A 49 -6.86 -6.32 -18.72
C GLY A 49 -5.60 -6.28 -17.86
N LEU A 50 -4.81 -5.20 -17.98
CA LEU A 50 -3.60 -4.99 -17.18
C LEU A 50 -3.96 -4.79 -15.70
N ALA A 51 -4.95 -3.95 -15.41
CA ALA A 51 -5.44 -3.70 -14.06
C ALA A 51 -5.98 -4.96 -13.40
N ALA A 52 -6.68 -5.82 -14.16
CA ALA A 52 -7.18 -7.10 -13.67
C ALA A 52 -6.04 -8.04 -13.27
N LYS A 53 -5.03 -8.21 -14.13
CA LYS A 53 -3.86 -9.07 -13.82
C LYS A 53 -3.09 -8.54 -12.60
N CYS A 54 -2.78 -7.25 -12.56
CA CYS A 54 -2.11 -6.64 -11.40
C CYS A 54 -2.91 -6.84 -10.11
N THR A 55 -4.23 -6.62 -10.17
CA THR A 55 -5.11 -6.83 -9.01
C THR A 55 -5.06 -8.28 -8.51
N GLU A 56 -5.07 -9.26 -9.42
CA GLU A 56 -5.00 -10.67 -9.04
C GLU A 56 -3.68 -11.01 -8.35
N MET A 57 -2.56 -10.51 -8.87
CA MET A 57 -1.24 -10.73 -8.28
C MET A 57 -1.14 -10.10 -6.88
N ILE A 58 -1.60 -8.86 -6.72
CA ILE A 58 -1.59 -8.16 -5.44
C ILE A 58 -2.50 -8.85 -4.42
N VAL A 59 -3.68 -9.31 -4.83
CA VAL A 59 -4.59 -10.06 -3.93
C VAL A 59 -3.91 -11.30 -3.35
N LYS A 60 -3.10 -12.01 -4.13
CA LYS A 60 -2.38 -13.23 -3.70
C LYS A 60 -1.04 -12.95 -3.01
N SER A 61 -0.57 -11.70 -3.04
CA SER A 61 0.69 -11.27 -2.39
C SER A 61 0.52 -11.03 -0.89
N ASP A 62 1.66 -10.91 -0.22
CA ASP A 62 1.83 -10.56 1.20
C ASP A 62 1.85 -9.04 1.47
N ALA A 63 1.64 -8.19 0.45
CA ALA A 63 1.59 -6.73 0.64
C ALA A 63 0.58 -6.34 1.71
N ASP A 64 1.01 -5.62 2.74
CA ASP A 64 0.18 -5.22 3.86
C ASP A 64 -0.78 -4.07 3.50
N ILE A 65 -1.79 -3.85 4.35
CA ILE A 65 -2.83 -2.87 4.08
C ILE A 65 -2.30 -1.44 3.99
N ILE A 66 -1.26 -1.10 4.76
CA ILE A 66 -0.68 0.26 4.77
C ILE A 66 0.04 0.51 3.45
N THR A 67 0.84 -0.45 2.97
CA THR A 67 1.46 -0.38 1.64
C THR A 67 0.41 -0.16 0.54
N LEU A 68 -0.71 -0.89 0.60
CA LEU A 68 -1.80 -0.72 -0.36
C LEU A 68 -2.42 0.69 -0.29
N GLU A 69 -2.70 1.20 0.91
CA GLU A 69 -3.29 2.53 1.13
C GLU A 69 -2.37 3.66 0.67
N LYS A 70 -1.05 3.50 0.84
CA LYS A 70 -0.06 4.49 0.39
C LYS A 70 0.11 4.50 -1.13
N ALA A 71 0.00 3.35 -1.79
CA ALA A 71 0.25 3.22 -3.23
C ALA A 71 -1.02 3.41 -4.11
N LEU A 72 -2.21 3.10 -3.59
CA LEU A 72 -3.41 2.94 -4.39
C LEU A 72 -4.58 3.83 -3.92
N PRO A 73 -5.48 4.23 -4.83
CA PRO A 73 -6.73 4.89 -4.45
C PRO A 73 -7.62 4.01 -3.55
N GLN A 74 -8.27 4.61 -2.56
CA GLN A 74 -9.12 3.92 -1.58
C GLN A 74 -10.18 2.95 -2.18
N PRO A 75 -10.84 3.25 -3.31
CA PRO A 75 -11.76 2.30 -3.94
C PRO A 75 -11.07 1.00 -4.43
N VAL A 76 -9.81 1.10 -4.84
CA VAL A 76 -8.99 -0.04 -5.31
C VAL A 76 -8.54 -0.87 -4.12
N VAL A 77 -8.05 -0.22 -3.07
CA VAL A 77 -7.63 -0.88 -1.81
C VAL A 77 -8.79 -1.69 -1.26
N LYS A 78 -9.97 -1.08 -1.13
CA LYS A 78 -11.19 -1.77 -0.66
C LYS A 78 -11.49 -3.02 -1.49
N ARG A 79 -11.42 -2.92 -2.83
CA ARG A 79 -11.64 -4.05 -3.74
C ARG A 79 -10.63 -5.18 -3.53
N ILE A 80 -9.36 -4.86 -3.26
CA ILE A 80 -8.31 -5.85 -2.98
C ILE A 80 -8.56 -6.53 -1.63
N VAL A 81 -8.82 -5.74 -0.58
CA VAL A 81 -9.08 -6.23 0.77
C VAL A 81 -10.33 -7.12 0.80
N ASP A 82 -11.41 -6.73 0.12
CA ASP A 82 -12.63 -7.53 0.00
C ASP A 82 -12.36 -8.86 -0.70
N LYS A 83 -11.56 -8.87 -1.77
CA LYS A 83 -11.15 -10.10 -2.47
C LYS A 83 -10.28 -11.00 -1.59
N ARG A 84 -9.31 -10.45 -0.87
CA ARG A 84 -8.50 -11.22 0.09
C ARG A 84 -9.37 -11.85 1.18
N ARG A 85 -10.36 -11.11 1.68
CA ARG A 85 -11.36 -11.62 2.64
C ARG A 85 -12.17 -12.77 2.05
N GLN A 86 -12.68 -12.62 0.83
CA GLN A 86 -13.44 -13.68 0.15
C GLN A 86 -12.62 -14.97 -0.07
N LEU A 87 -11.31 -14.84 -0.26
CA LEU A 87 -10.39 -15.96 -0.42
C LEU A 87 -9.86 -16.52 0.90
N GLY A 88 -10.25 -15.95 2.05
CA GLY A 88 -9.73 -16.35 3.36
C GLY A 88 -8.24 -16.02 3.56
N LEU A 89 -7.69 -15.11 2.75
CA LEU A 89 -6.29 -14.68 2.82
C LEU A 89 -6.06 -13.60 3.89
N ASN A 90 -7.14 -13.03 4.44
CA ASN A 90 -7.08 -12.11 5.58
C ASN A 90 -7.36 -12.89 6.88
N MET A 91 -6.45 -12.86 7.84
CA MET A 91 -6.54 -13.51 9.17
C MET A 91 -6.16 -12.46 10.26
N PRO A 92 -6.67 -12.53 11.51
CA PRO A 92 -8.00 -12.89 12.04
C PRO A 92 -8.80 -11.65 12.51
N GLU A 93 -10.09 -11.82 12.77
CA GLU A 93 -11.08 -10.78 13.12
C GLU A 93 -10.84 -10.03 14.45
N ASN A 94 -9.80 -10.37 15.21
CA ASN A 94 -9.47 -9.73 16.49
C ASN A 94 -8.74 -8.37 16.33
N PHE A 95 -8.38 -8.00 15.09
CA PHE A 95 -7.71 -6.74 14.81
C PHE A 95 -8.59 -5.52 15.10
N ASN A 96 -9.91 -5.52 14.87
CA ASN A 96 -10.71 -4.29 14.85
C ASN A 96 -10.66 -3.35 16.10
N PHE A 97 -10.25 -3.84 17.27
CA PHE A 97 -10.08 -3.02 18.49
C PHE A 97 -8.62 -2.60 18.73
N LEU A 98 -7.67 -3.55 18.64
CA LEU A 98 -6.24 -3.26 18.71
C LEU A 98 -5.82 -2.35 17.54
N ASP A 99 -6.36 -2.61 16.36
CA ASP A 99 -6.21 -1.84 15.12
C ASP A 99 -6.63 -0.39 15.29
N LYS A 100 -7.67 -0.05 16.09
CA LYS A 100 -7.99 1.37 16.33
C LYS A 100 -6.93 2.09 17.16
N HIS A 101 -6.35 1.42 18.16
CA HIS A 101 -5.31 2.01 18.99
C HIS A 101 -3.97 2.06 18.24
N VAL A 102 -3.61 0.95 17.58
CA VAL A 102 -2.42 0.82 16.73
C VAL A 102 -2.49 1.78 15.54
N ASN A 103 -3.65 1.96 14.90
CA ASN A 103 -3.81 2.99 13.85
C ASN A 103 -3.61 4.41 14.38
N ARG A 104 -3.96 4.70 15.64
CA ARG A 104 -3.63 6.01 16.23
C ARG A 104 -2.13 6.18 16.39
N ILE A 105 -1.41 5.12 16.78
CA ILE A 105 0.05 5.10 16.88
C ILE A 105 0.69 5.28 15.50
N HIS A 106 0.27 4.52 14.48
CA HIS A 106 0.75 4.65 13.10
C HIS A 106 0.44 6.02 12.51
N ARG A 107 -0.72 6.62 12.79
CA ARG A 107 -1.03 7.99 12.36
C ARG A 107 -0.18 9.05 13.05
N ALA A 108 0.22 8.84 14.30
CA ALA A 108 1.17 9.71 14.98
C ALA A 108 2.55 9.60 14.33
N LEU A 109 2.98 8.39 13.96
CA LEU A 109 4.20 8.14 13.20
C LEU A 109 4.17 8.76 11.80
N ASP A 110 3.04 8.68 11.08
CA ASP A 110 2.87 9.36 9.78
C ASP A 110 2.91 10.90 9.89
N SER A 111 2.69 11.43 11.10
CA SER A 111 2.76 12.86 11.39
C SER A 111 4.07 13.28 12.05
N ASP A 112 5.05 12.37 12.14
CA ASP A 112 6.34 12.55 12.81
C ASP A 112 6.24 13.00 14.29
N ASP A 113 5.14 12.67 14.97
CA ASP A 113 4.90 13.06 16.38
C ASP A 113 5.22 11.89 17.34
N VAL A 114 6.51 11.72 17.63
CA VAL A 114 7.02 10.65 18.50
C VAL A 114 6.55 10.82 19.96
N GLU A 115 6.29 12.04 20.40
CA GLU A 115 5.75 12.28 21.75
C GLU A 115 4.27 11.88 21.86
N LEU A 116 3.48 12.07 20.80
CA LEU A 116 2.14 11.50 20.72
C LEU A 116 2.17 9.95 20.71
N VAL A 117 3.14 9.34 20.02
CA VAL A 117 3.35 7.87 20.09
C VAL A 117 3.61 7.44 21.54
N ARG A 118 4.51 8.13 22.25
CA ARG A 118 4.80 7.86 23.67
C ARG A 118 3.54 7.92 24.54
N LEU A 119 2.69 8.91 24.32
CA LEU A 119 1.46 9.10 25.08
C LEU A 119 0.47 7.96 24.81
N LEU A 120 0.29 7.59 23.55
CA LEU A 120 -0.63 6.52 23.14
C LEU A 120 -0.20 5.17 23.72
N LEU A 121 1.10 4.83 23.66
CA LEU A 121 1.62 3.59 24.25
C LEU A 121 1.33 3.49 25.76
N LYS A 122 1.50 4.61 26.49
CA LYS A 122 1.18 4.67 27.93
C LYS A 122 -0.32 4.55 28.20
N GLU A 123 -1.16 5.23 27.42
CA GLU A 123 -2.62 5.23 27.58
C GLU A 123 -3.22 3.84 27.29
N GLY A 124 -2.72 3.16 26.24
CA GLY A 124 -3.23 1.87 25.82
C GLY A 124 -2.59 0.66 26.49
N HIS A 125 -1.64 0.87 27.41
CA HIS A 125 -0.79 -0.19 27.97
C HIS A 125 -0.22 -1.13 26.87
N THR A 126 0.15 -0.54 25.74
CA THR A 126 0.59 -1.25 24.53
C THR A 126 2.08 -1.03 24.35
N THR A 127 2.85 -2.08 24.05
CA THR A 127 4.28 -1.95 23.77
C THR A 127 4.55 -1.55 22.32
N LEU A 128 5.77 -1.11 22.03
CA LEU A 128 6.19 -0.83 20.64
C LEU A 128 6.03 -2.05 19.74
N ASP A 129 6.30 -3.25 20.28
CA ASP A 129 6.18 -4.51 19.56
C ASP A 129 4.73 -4.89 19.31
N ASP A 130 3.85 -4.72 20.31
CA ASP A 130 2.40 -4.98 20.17
C ASP A 130 1.77 -4.12 19.06
N ALA A 131 2.28 -2.90 18.89
CA ALA A 131 1.85 -1.98 17.85
C ALA A 131 2.61 -2.13 16.53
N TYR A 132 3.58 -3.05 16.43
CA TYR A 132 4.52 -3.15 15.31
C TYR A 132 5.15 -1.78 14.94
N ALA A 133 5.31 -0.89 15.92
CA ALA A 133 5.60 0.53 15.70
C ALA A 133 6.98 0.74 15.05
N LEU A 134 7.99 -0.04 15.47
CA LEU A 134 9.33 0.06 14.91
C LEU A 134 9.38 -0.49 13.47
N HIS A 135 8.72 -1.62 13.21
CA HIS A 135 8.58 -2.16 11.85
C HIS A 135 7.89 -1.16 10.93
N TYR A 136 6.83 -0.50 11.42
CA TYR A 136 6.12 0.55 10.69
C TYR A 136 7.04 1.75 10.39
N ALA A 137 7.74 2.27 11.40
CA ALA A 137 8.60 3.44 11.23
C ALA A 137 9.73 3.20 10.23
N VAL A 138 10.40 2.03 10.32
CA VAL A 138 11.47 1.65 9.38
C VAL A 138 10.95 1.53 7.94
N ALA A 139 9.73 1.03 7.75
CA ALA A 139 9.16 0.84 6.43
C ALA A 139 8.65 2.16 5.81
N TYR A 140 8.16 3.10 6.63
CA TYR A 140 7.30 4.17 6.14
C TYR A 140 7.63 5.59 6.61
N CYS A 141 8.42 5.75 7.68
CA CYS A 141 8.78 7.05 8.22
C CYS A 141 10.19 7.44 7.78
N ASP A 142 10.56 8.70 8.03
CA ASP A 142 11.93 9.14 7.76
C ASP A 142 12.93 8.59 8.80
N VAL A 143 14.22 8.72 8.48
CA VAL A 143 15.31 8.24 9.34
C VAL A 143 15.32 8.96 10.70
N LYS A 144 14.89 10.22 10.76
CA LYS A 144 14.86 11.01 11.98
C LYS A 144 13.79 10.48 12.92
N THR A 145 12.54 10.38 12.47
CA THR A 145 11.40 9.81 13.22
C THR A 145 11.70 8.38 13.66
N THR A 146 12.32 7.57 12.79
CA THR A 146 12.72 6.20 13.13
C THR A 146 13.78 6.15 14.23
N THR A 147 14.77 7.05 14.19
CA THR A 147 15.83 7.13 15.21
C THR A 147 15.27 7.60 16.55
N GLU A 148 14.43 8.63 16.54
CA GLU A 148 13.76 9.13 17.75
C GLU A 148 12.84 8.06 18.38
N LEU A 149 12.15 7.27 17.55
CA LEU A 149 11.35 6.14 18.03
C LEU A 149 12.22 5.00 18.60
N LEU A 150 13.39 4.74 18.00
CA LEU A 150 14.34 3.76 18.52
C LEU A 150 14.87 4.18 19.90
N ASP A 151 15.24 5.46 20.06
CA ASP A 151 15.66 6.03 21.34
C ASP A 151 14.54 5.96 22.39
N LEU A 152 13.29 6.12 21.97
CA LEU A 152 12.11 5.93 22.83
C LEU A 152 12.00 4.48 23.31
N GLY A 153 12.27 3.48 22.45
CA GLY A 153 12.26 2.07 22.81
C GLY A 153 13.42 1.62 23.69
N LEU A 154 14.55 2.34 23.67
CA LEU A 154 15.67 2.10 24.60
C LEU A 154 15.43 2.70 25.99
N ALA A 155 14.48 3.62 26.12
CA ALA A 155 14.21 4.37 27.35
C ALA A 155 13.03 3.82 28.19
N VAL A 156 12.35 2.76 27.74
CA VAL A 156 11.16 2.15 28.36
C VAL A 156 11.44 0.70 28.69
#